data_AF-A0A6A4GSI5-F1
#
_entry.id   AF-A0A6A4GSI5-F1
#
_cell.length_a   1.000
_cell.length_b   1.000
_cell.length_c   1.000
_cell.angle_alpha   90.00
_cell.angle_beta   90.00
_cell.angle_gamma   90.00
#
_symmetry.space_group_name_H-M   'P 1'
#
loop_
_entity.id
_entity.type
_entity.pdbx_description
1 polymer ?
#
loop_
_entity_poly.entity_id
_entity_poly.type
_entity_poly.pdbx_seq_one_letter_code
_entity_poly.pdbx_strand_id
1 'polypeptide(L)'
;MMAIPQTFDAFVPSNFEKLIAKGNFKPTYVGLEELKAFDTAEFRKSYELAKKLTSESIFNHSLRMYYYSLAILHSGFPSKTPSVPQIAREEVFKRVYLGTVLHDLGLSTNEEVTTHPSHEMTFEFTGGIIAFEHLVQTYGPLLNASEIGDVTQSIMLHTNPFNAGMSSATAMLVQLSAFFDLGGYDAFGRPELLDCMLHADTVKEIQDAIPKEQLAKEFLSGLEVMVKAKPNCIVAHNREALEHSEKLLRKQIVA
;
A
#
# COMPACT_ATOMS: atom_id res chain seq x y z
N MET A 1 -11.84 7.75 22.29
CA MET A 1 -11.57 7.57 20.85
C MET A 1 -12.43 8.54 20.06
N MET A 2 -11.86 9.26 19.11
CA MET A 2 -12.67 9.93 18.09
C MET A 2 -13.25 8.85 17.18
N ALA A 3 -14.55 8.88 16.93
CA ALA A 3 -15.17 7.93 16.01
C ALA A 3 -14.59 8.14 14.61
N ILE A 4 -14.18 7.05 13.95
CA ILE A 4 -13.73 7.10 12.56
C ILE A 4 -14.83 7.72 11.66
N PRO A 5 -14.49 8.65 10.75
CA PRO A 5 -15.46 9.26 9.86
C PRO A 5 -16.24 8.24 9.03
N GLN A 6 -17.51 8.55 8.73
CA GLN A 6 -18.35 7.73 7.83
C GLN A 6 -17.98 7.90 6.35
N THR A 7 -17.33 9.01 6.01
CA THR A 7 -16.84 9.30 4.67
C THR A 7 -15.46 9.94 4.75
N PHE A 8 -14.68 9.81 3.68
CA PHE A 8 -13.40 10.48 3.49
C PHE A 8 -13.42 11.28 2.19
N ASP A 9 -12.47 12.19 2.04
CA ASP A 9 -12.21 12.82 0.75
C ASP A 9 -11.81 11.73 -0.27
N ALA A 10 -12.56 11.60 -1.37
CA ALA A 10 -12.27 10.64 -2.42
C ALA A 10 -10.93 10.92 -3.12
N PHE A 11 -10.50 12.18 -3.11
CA PHE A 11 -9.25 12.63 -3.69
C PHE A 11 -8.47 13.52 -2.71
N VAL A 12 -7.18 13.24 -2.57
CA VAL A 12 -6.25 13.97 -1.69
C VAL A 12 -5.02 14.42 -2.47
N PRO A 13 -4.29 15.46 -2.03
CA PRO A 13 -3.05 15.86 -2.69
C PRO A 13 -2.06 14.69 -2.77
N SER A 14 -1.47 14.43 -3.93
CA SER A 14 -0.48 13.34 -4.08
C SER A 14 0.84 13.62 -3.36
N ASN A 15 1.11 14.88 -3.04
CA ASN A 15 2.26 15.27 -2.24
C ASN A 15 1.96 15.14 -0.73
N PHE A 16 2.80 14.42 0.01
CA PHE A 16 2.55 14.09 1.42
C PHE A 16 2.52 15.29 2.35
N GLU A 17 3.34 16.33 2.13
CA GLU A 17 3.30 17.54 2.95
C GLU A 17 1.95 18.27 2.79
N LYS A 18 1.47 18.37 1.54
CA LYS A 18 0.16 18.95 1.26
C LYS A 18 -0.98 18.09 1.82
N LEU A 19 -0.83 16.75 1.82
CA LEU A 19 -1.76 15.85 2.49
C LEU A 19 -1.80 16.14 3.99
N ILE A 20 -0.65 16.22 4.66
CA ILE A 20 -0.56 16.48 6.10
C ILE A 20 -1.20 17.81 6.45
N ALA A 21 -0.87 18.86 5.70
CA ALA A 21 -1.44 20.19 5.89
C ALA A 21 -2.96 20.24 5.69
N LYS A 22 -3.53 19.28 4.95
CA LYS A 22 -4.97 19.16 4.69
C LYS A 22 -5.67 18.25 5.70
N GLY A 23 -4.98 17.24 6.21
CA GLY A 23 -5.50 16.34 7.24
C GLY A 23 -5.53 17.00 8.61
N ASN A 24 -6.25 16.39 9.55
CA ASN A 24 -6.21 16.75 10.96
C ASN A 24 -5.48 15.65 11.73
N PHE A 25 -4.25 15.38 11.29
CA PHE A 25 -3.51 14.20 11.72
C PHE A 25 -3.20 14.25 13.21
N LYS A 26 -3.69 13.24 13.94
CA LYS A 26 -3.45 13.01 15.36
C LYS A 26 -3.28 11.51 15.55
N PRO A 27 -2.05 11.02 15.80
CA PRO A 27 -1.80 9.58 15.89
C PRO A 27 -2.65 9.03 17.04
N THR A 28 -3.62 8.20 16.68
CA THR A 28 -4.60 7.65 17.62
C THR A 28 -4.31 6.18 17.81
N TYR A 29 -4.12 5.75 19.06
CA TYR A 29 -4.04 4.33 19.36
C TYR A 29 -5.36 3.64 18.98
N VAL A 30 -5.24 2.62 18.14
CA VAL A 30 -6.31 1.69 17.74
C VAL A 30 -5.75 0.29 17.86
N GLY A 31 -6.41 -0.58 18.63
CA GLY A 31 -5.92 -1.94 18.84
C GLY A 31 -6.14 -2.81 17.59
N LEU A 32 -5.28 -3.81 17.38
CA LEU A 32 -5.37 -4.68 16.20
C LEU A 32 -6.73 -5.38 16.07
N GLU A 33 -7.35 -5.77 17.18
CA GLU A 33 -8.68 -6.41 17.16
C GLU A 33 -9.78 -5.48 16.64
N GLU A 34 -9.68 -4.16 16.89
CA GLU A 34 -10.60 -3.17 16.31
C GLU A 34 -10.37 -3.06 14.79
N LEU A 35 -9.12 -3.05 14.35
CA LEU A 35 -8.78 -3.00 12.91
C LEU A 35 -9.24 -4.26 12.16
N LYS A 36 -9.25 -5.43 12.82
CA LYS A 36 -9.76 -6.69 12.27
C LYS A 36 -11.28 -6.77 12.18
N ALA A 37 -12.01 -5.83 12.79
CA ALA A 37 -13.47 -5.87 12.80
C ALA A 37 -14.10 -5.62 11.42
N PHE A 38 -13.35 -5.08 10.46
CA PHE A 38 -13.83 -4.94 9.09
C PHE A 38 -13.80 -6.29 8.35
N ASP A 39 -14.97 -6.72 7.90
CA ASP A 39 -15.13 -7.99 7.19
C ASP A 39 -14.62 -7.88 5.75
N THR A 40 -13.66 -8.74 5.42
CA THR A 40 -13.06 -8.87 4.08
C THR A 40 -13.38 -10.22 3.45
N ALA A 41 -14.28 -11.01 4.05
CA ALA A 41 -14.59 -12.38 3.62
C ALA A 41 -15.08 -12.45 2.17
N GLU A 42 -15.81 -11.43 1.70
CA GLU A 42 -16.26 -11.32 0.31
C GLU A 42 -15.08 -11.31 -0.69
N PHE A 43 -13.91 -10.79 -0.27
CA PHE A 43 -12.70 -10.67 -1.08
C PHE A 43 -11.65 -11.74 -0.77
N ARG A 44 -12.07 -12.87 -0.18
CA ARG A 44 -11.19 -14.00 0.18
C ARG A 44 -10.35 -14.53 -1.00
N LYS A 45 -10.88 -14.52 -2.22
CA LYS A 45 -10.13 -15.01 -3.38
C LYS A 45 -8.91 -14.14 -3.72
N SER A 46 -8.91 -12.86 -3.37
CA SER A 46 -7.74 -11.97 -3.52
C SER A 46 -6.67 -12.29 -2.50
N TYR A 47 -7.07 -12.60 -1.25
CA TYR A 47 -6.17 -13.09 -0.22
C TYR A 47 -5.50 -14.40 -0.66
N GLU A 48 -6.31 -15.35 -1.16
CA GLU A 48 -5.83 -16.66 -1.61
C GLU A 48 -4.88 -16.54 -2.80
N LEU A 49 -5.19 -15.66 -3.76
CA LEU A 49 -4.31 -15.36 -4.89
C LEU A 49 -2.97 -14.79 -4.41
N ALA A 50 -3.00 -13.76 -3.57
CA ALA A 50 -1.81 -13.14 -3.03
C ALA A 50 -0.94 -14.16 -2.29
N LYS A 51 -1.53 -14.92 -1.37
CA LYS A 51 -0.84 -15.98 -0.61
C LYS A 51 -0.28 -17.09 -1.49
N LYS A 52 -0.90 -17.39 -2.63
CA LYS A 52 -0.41 -18.38 -3.60
C LYS A 52 0.78 -17.86 -4.39
N LEU A 53 0.73 -16.59 -4.79
CA LEU A 53 1.68 -16.03 -5.76
C LEU A 53 2.90 -15.39 -5.08
N THR A 54 2.79 -14.83 -3.88
CA THR A 54 3.91 -14.16 -3.22
C THR A 54 4.57 -15.04 -2.17
N SER A 55 5.79 -14.68 -1.75
CA SER A 55 6.41 -15.28 -0.58
C SER A 55 5.63 -14.92 0.68
N GLU A 56 5.80 -15.68 1.77
CA GLU A 56 5.18 -15.37 3.05
C GLU A 56 5.56 -13.98 3.58
N SER A 57 6.82 -13.56 3.36
CA SER A 57 7.32 -12.25 3.75
C SER A 57 6.61 -11.10 3.01
N ILE A 58 6.48 -11.19 1.68
CA ILE A 58 5.76 -10.20 0.86
C ILE A 58 4.26 -10.23 1.17
N PHE A 59 3.69 -11.41 1.39
CA PHE A 59 2.29 -11.53 1.79
C PHE A 59 2.02 -10.85 3.14
N ASN A 60 2.89 -11.05 4.13
CA ASN A 60 2.81 -10.42 5.44
C ASN A 60 2.99 -8.89 5.35
N HIS A 61 3.84 -8.39 4.45
CA HIS A 61 3.94 -6.96 4.12
C HIS A 61 2.61 -6.38 3.68
N SER A 62 1.95 -7.01 2.71
CA SER A 62 0.63 -6.60 2.25
C SER A 62 -0.41 -6.56 3.37
N LEU A 63 -0.41 -7.54 4.28
CA LEU A 63 -1.34 -7.56 5.43
C LEU A 63 -1.06 -6.43 6.43
N ARG A 64 0.21 -6.16 6.74
CA ARG A 64 0.57 -5.03 7.62
C ARG A 64 0.15 -3.70 7.01
N MET A 65 0.38 -3.51 5.71
CA MET A 65 -0.02 -2.32 4.97
C MET A 65 -1.52 -2.03 5.08
N TYR A 66 -2.34 -3.08 4.99
CA TYR A 66 -3.78 -2.96 5.17
C TYR A 66 -4.11 -2.36 6.54
N TYR A 67 -3.54 -2.92 7.62
CA TYR A 67 -3.80 -2.44 8.98
C TYR A 67 -3.21 -1.06 9.26
N TYR A 68 -2.04 -0.72 8.72
CA TYR A 68 -1.51 0.64 8.82
C TYR A 68 -2.40 1.64 8.09
N SER A 69 -2.94 1.28 6.93
CA SER A 69 -3.87 2.14 6.19
C SER A 69 -5.12 2.44 7.01
N LEU A 70 -5.68 1.42 7.69
CA LEU A 70 -6.80 1.63 8.61
C LEU A 70 -6.39 2.53 9.79
N ALA A 71 -5.24 2.30 10.41
CA ALA A 71 -4.74 3.15 11.50
C ALA A 71 -4.54 4.62 11.08
N ILE A 72 -4.07 4.87 9.85
CA ILE A 72 -3.96 6.22 9.27
C ILE A 72 -5.35 6.88 9.12
N LEU A 73 -6.36 6.12 8.68
CA LEU A 73 -7.74 6.61 8.57
C LEU A 73 -8.32 7.02 9.93
N HIS A 74 -8.02 6.28 10.99
CA HIS A 74 -8.39 6.64 12.37
C HIS A 74 -7.65 7.88 12.89
N SER A 75 -6.48 8.17 12.33
CA SER A 75 -5.60 9.23 12.81
C SER A 75 -5.82 10.57 12.11
N GLY A 76 -6.99 10.82 11.50
CA GLY A 76 -7.36 12.15 11.00
C GLY A 76 -7.12 12.38 9.51
N PHE A 77 -7.21 11.32 8.70
CA PHE A 77 -7.18 11.41 7.24
C PHE A 77 -8.26 12.38 6.71
N PRO A 78 -8.00 13.13 5.61
CA PRO A 78 -8.92 14.15 5.11
C PRO A 78 -10.36 13.65 4.90
N SER A 79 -11.33 14.43 5.39
CA SER A 79 -12.75 14.16 5.30
C SER A 79 -13.52 15.48 5.29
N LYS A 80 -14.62 15.54 4.53
CA LYS A 80 -15.51 16.71 4.42
C LYS A 80 -14.79 18.00 3.98
N THR A 81 -13.72 17.90 3.18
CA THR A 81 -13.13 19.11 2.60
C THR A 81 -14.14 19.74 1.62
N PRO A 82 -14.36 21.07 1.68
CA PRO A 82 -15.19 21.76 0.71
C PRO A 82 -14.80 21.45 -0.74
N SER A 83 -15.80 21.17 -1.58
CA SER A 83 -15.65 20.91 -3.01
C SER A 83 -14.88 19.63 -3.39
N VAL A 84 -14.59 18.75 -2.43
CA VAL A 84 -13.97 17.45 -2.71
C VAL A 84 -15.03 16.35 -2.66
N PRO A 85 -15.18 15.53 -3.70
CA PRO A 85 -16.07 14.38 -3.67
C PRO A 85 -15.77 13.49 -2.46
N GLN A 86 -16.80 12.93 -1.85
CA GLN A 86 -16.65 12.07 -0.68
C GLN A 86 -16.81 10.60 -1.08
N ILE A 87 -16.05 9.72 -0.44
CA ILE A 87 -16.15 8.26 -0.56
C ILE A 87 -16.56 7.66 0.78
N ALA A 88 -17.44 6.66 0.76
CA ALA A 88 -17.88 5.98 1.98
C ALA A 88 -16.72 5.23 2.64
N ARG A 89 -16.71 5.15 3.97
CA ARG A 89 -15.69 4.43 4.74
C ARG A 89 -15.50 3.00 4.26
N GLU A 90 -16.59 2.25 4.12
CA GLU A 90 -16.54 0.85 3.70
C GLU A 90 -15.97 0.69 2.27
N GLU A 91 -16.21 1.67 1.40
CA GLU A 91 -15.64 1.71 0.05
C GLU A 91 -14.12 1.93 0.08
N VAL A 92 -13.63 2.82 0.94
CA VAL A 92 -12.18 2.99 1.14
C VAL A 92 -11.56 1.72 1.71
N PHE A 93 -12.16 1.15 2.76
CA PHE A 93 -11.66 -0.07 3.39
C PHE A 93 -11.56 -1.23 2.41
N LYS A 94 -12.61 -1.44 1.59
CA LYS A 94 -12.64 -2.44 0.51
C LYS A 94 -11.52 -2.23 -0.49
N ARG A 95 -11.37 -1.02 -1.04
CA ARG A 95 -10.40 -0.74 -2.11
C ARG A 95 -8.97 -0.79 -1.60
N VAL A 96 -8.73 -0.32 -0.38
CA VAL A 96 -7.43 -0.41 0.29
C VAL A 96 -7.09 -1.87 0.57
N TYR A 97 -8.04 -2.70 1.03
CA TYR A 97 -7.80 -4.14 1.18
C TYR A 97 -7.36 -4.78 -0.14
N LEU A 98 -8.13 -4.58 -1.21
CA LEU A 98 -7.81 -5.13 -2.53
C LEU A 98 -6.48 -4.60 -3.08
N GLY A 99 -6.22 -3.30 -2.93
CA GLY A 99 -4.97 -2.68 -3.35
C GLY A 99 -3.78 -3.26 -2.60
N THR A 100 -3.84 -3.29 -1.27
CA THR A 100 -2.73 -3.79 -0.43
C THR A 100 -2.45 -5.28 -0.65
N VAL A 101 -3.45 -6.17 -0.69
CA VAL A 101 -3.17 -7.60 -0.88
C VAL A 101 -2.67 -7.94 -2.29
N LEU A 102 -2.95 -7.12 -3.31
CA LEU A 102 -2.59 -7.39 -4.70
C LEU A 102 -1.40 -6.56 -5.23
N HIS A 103 -0.90 -5.55 -4.50
CA HIS A 103 0.04 -4.59 -5.09
C HIS A 103 1.37 -5.18 -5.57
N ASP A 104 1.90 -6.16 -4.82
CA ASP A 104 3.22 -6.75 -5.04
C ASP A 104 3.20 -8.04 -5.86
N LEU A 105 2.09 -8.37 -6.51
CA LEU A 105 2.02 -9.58 -7.35
C LEU A 105 3.12 -9.60 -8.43
N GLY A 106 3.55 -8.44 -8.93
CA GLY A 106 4.62 -8.33 -9.91
C GLY A 106 6.03 -8.66 -9.41
N LEU A 107 6.25 -8.70 -8.08
CA LEU A 107 7.51 -9.15 -7.47
C LEU A 107 7.60 -10.67 -7.35
N SER A 108 6.51 -11.38 -7.66
CA SER A 108 6.45 -12.83 -7.56
C SER A 108 7.45 -13.54 -8.46
N THR A 109 8.05 -14.61 -7.94
CA THR A 109 8.84 -15.58 -8.69
C THR A 109 8.01 -16.79 -9.14
N ASN A 110 6.70 -16.77 -8.92
CA ASN A 110 5.79 -17.85 -9.33
C ASN A 110 5.69 -17.92 -10.85
N GLU A 111 5.66 -19.14 -11.41
CA GLU A 111 5.58 -19.37 -12.85
C GLU A 111 4.38 -18.68 -13.51
N GLU A 112 3.22 -18.62 -12.83
CA GLU A 112 2.02 -17.94 -13.34
C GLU A 112 2.25 -16.42 -13.56
N VAL A 113 3.14 -15.81 -12.78
CA VAL A 113 3.50 -14.40 -12.92
C VAL A 113 4.66 -14.23 -13.90
N THR A 114 5.70 -15.05 -13.80
CA THR A 114 6.93 -14.91 -14.60
C THR A 114 6.74 -15.29 -16.07
N THR A 115 5.74 -16.11 -16.40
CA THR A 115 5.37 -16.43 -17.79
C THR A 115 4.29 -15.51 -18.36
N HIS A 116 3.72 -14.61 -17.55
CA HIS A 116 2.70 -13.68 -18.00
C HIS A 116 3.30 -12.66 -19.00
N PRO A 117 2.61 -12.28 -20.10
CA PRO A 117 3.14 -11.35 -21.09
C PRO A 117 3.53 -9.96 -20.53
N SER A 118 2.87 -9.51 -19.46
CA SER A 118 3.23 -8.26 -18.78
C SER A 118 4.47 -8.38 -17.89
N HIS A 119 5.05 -9.57 -17.71
CA HIS A 119 6.22 -9.76 -16.86
C HIS A 119 7.44 -8.99 -17.36
N GLU A 120 7.54 -8.67 -18.65
CA GLU A 120 8.63 -7.84 -19.19
C GLU A 120 8.51 -6.36 -18.82
N MET A 121 7.42 -5.95 -18.17
CA MET A 121 7.24 -4.59 -17.65
C MET A 121 7.83 -4.42 -16.24
N THR A 122 7.80 -3.18 -15.75
CA THR A 122 8.04 -2.88 -14.33
C THR A 122 7.03 -3.64 -13.45
N PHE A 123 7.45 -4.05 -12.26
CA PHE A 123 6.64 -4.94 -11.42
C PHE A 123 5.30 -4.33 -11.01
N GLU A 124 5.22 -3.01 -10.89
CA GLU A 124 4.00 -2.27 -10.57
C GLU A 124 2.96 -2.45 -11.68
N PHE A 125 3.40 -2.45 -12.94
CA PHE A 125 2.52 -2.67 -14.08
C PHE A 125 2.15 -4.15 -14.21
N THR A 126 3.12 -5.05 -14.06
CA THR A 126 2.85 -6.50 -14.05
C THR A 126 1.82 -6.85 -12.99
N GLY A 127 2.04 -6.41 -11.74
CA GLY A 127 1.14 -6.63 -10.62
C GLY A 127 -0.22 -5.98 -10.83
N GLY A 128 -0.25 -4.74 -11.32
CA GLY A 128 -1.50 -4.04 -11.64
C GLY A 128 -2.32 -4.75 -12.73
N ILE A 129 -1.69 -5.27 -13.78
CA ILE A 129 -2.38 -6.01 -14.85
C ILE A 129 -2.96 -7.32 -14.32
N ILE A 130 -2.17 -8.11 -13.58
CA ILE A 130 -2.64 -9.37 -12.99
C ILE A 130 -3.78 -9.11 -11.99
N ALA A 131 -3.67 -8.06 -11.17
CA ALA A 131 -4.71 -7.63 -10.27
C ALA A 131 -5.99 -7.23 -11.02
N PHE A 132 -5.88 -6.44 -12.10
CA PHE A 132 -7.01 -6.06 -12.94
C PHE A 132 -7.74 -7.28 -13.49
N GLU A 133 -7.01 -8.23 -14.09
CA GLU A 133 -7.58 -9.44 -14.66
C GLU A 133 -8.29 -10.29 -13.59
N HIS A 134 -7.64 -10.48 -12.44
CA HIS A 134 -8.24 -11.17 -11.30
C HIS A 134 -9.52 -10.48 -10.83
N LEU A 135 -9.50 -9.16 -10.67
CA LEU A 135 -10.65 -8.38 -10.19
C LEU A 135 -11.84 -8.48 -11.15
N VAL A 136 -11.60 -8.36 -12.45
CA VAL A 136 -12.64 -8.48 -13.49
C VAL A 136 -13.21 -9.91 -13.50
N GLN A 137 -12.36 -10.93 -13.52
CA GLN A 137 -12.79 -12.33 -13.61
C GLN A 137 -13.50 -12.80 -12.35
N THR A 138 -13.04 -12.38 -11.18
CA THR A 138 -13.49 -12.90 -9.90
C THR A 138 -14.64 -12.08 -9.31
N TYR A 139 -14.60 -10.76 -9.48
CA TYR A 139 -15.53 -9.83 -8.82
C TYR A 139 -16.24 -8.90 -9.80
N GLY A 140 -16.19 -9.13 -11.12
CA GLY A 140 -16.95 -8.34 -12.09
C GLY A 140 -18.44 -8.15 -11.77
N PRO A 141 -19.14 -9.11 -11.15
CA PRO A 141 -20.53 -8.91 -10.68
C PRO A 141 -20.66 -8.03 -9.42
N LEU A 142 -19.60 -7.87 -8.64
CA LEU A 142 -19.58 -7.19 -7.33
C LEU A 142 -18.93 -5.81 -7.39
N LEU A 143 -17.95 -5.62 -8.28
CA LEU A 143 -17.20 -4.40 -8.47
C LEU A 143 -17.53 -3.76 -9.83
N ASN A 144 -17.78 -2.46 -9.81
CA ASN A 144 -17.93 -1.66 -11.02
C ASN A 144 -16.56 -1.23 -11.59
N ALA A 145 -16.57 -0.72 -12.82
CA ALA A 145 -15.35 -0.33 -13.54
C ALA A 145 -14.54 0.76 -12.81
N SER A 146 -15.18 1.67 -12.07
CA SER A 146 -14.47 2.71 -11.32
C SER A 146 -13.75 2.14 -10.10
N GLU A 147 -14.29 1.11 -9.45
CA GLU A 147 -13.64 0.45 -8.31
C GLU A 147 -12.43 -0.36 -8.77
N ILE A 148 -12.61 -1.15 -9.83
CA ILE A 148 -11.53 -1.93 -10.42
C ILE A 148 -10.42 -1.00 -10.93
N GLY A 149 -10.78 0.08 -11.62
CA GLY A 149 -9.85 1.08 -12.12
C GLY A 149 -9.06 1.77 -11.00
N ASP A 150 -9.72 2.18 -9.92
CA ASP A 150 -9.07 2.83 -8.77
C ASP A 150 -8.07 1.89 -8.07
N VAL A 151 -8.45 0.64 -7.81
CA VAL A 151 -7.54 -0.35 -7.22
C VAL A 151 -6.35 -0.62 -8.13
N THR A 152 -6.61 -0.86 -9.42
CA THR A 152 -5.56 -1.15 -10.42
C THR A 152 -4.57 0.02 -10.55
N GLN A 153 -5.08 1.25 -10.67
CA GLN A 153 -4.25 2.44 -10.76
C GLN A 153 -3.47 2.69 -9.46
N SER A 154 -4.08 2.44 -8.30
CA SER A 154 -3.39 2.52 -7.00
C SER A 154 -2.17 1.59 -6.95
N ILE A 155 -2.33 0.36 -7.45
CA ILE A 155 -1.24 -0.62 -7.55
C ILE A 155 -0.16 -0.13 -8.53
N MET A 156 -0.52 0.33 -9.72
CA MET A 156 0.47 0.71 -10.73
C MET A 156 1.33 1.93 -10.35
N LEU A 157 0.90 2.73 -9.37
CA LEU A 157 1.55 3.98 -9.01
C LEU A 157 2.15 3.97 -7.59
N HIS A 158 2.02 2.88 -6.83
CA HIS A 158 2.29 2.88 -5.38
C HIS A 158 3.75 3.19 -5.03
N THR A 159 4.71 2.81 -5.86
CA THR A 159 6.16 3.05 -5.63
C THR A 159 6.60 4.47 -5.94
N ASN A 160 5.77 5.27 -6.63
CA ASN A 160 6.20 6.55 -7.16
C ASN A 160 5.58 7.72 -6.38
N PRO A 161 6.34 8.42 -5.51
CA PRO A 161 5.83 9.62 -4.85
C PRO A 161 5.66 10.75 -5.86
N PHE A 162 4.53 11.46 -5.81
CA PHE A 162 4.23 12.55 -6.74
C PHE A 162 4.28 13.92 -6.03
N ASN A 163 4.92 14.90 -6.67
CA ASN A 163 5.05 16.27 -6.11
C ASN A 163 3.85 17.19 -6.43
N ALA A 164 2.97 16.77 -7.35
CA ALA A 164 1.81 17.53 -7.79
C ALA A 164 0.66 16.60 -8.17
N GLY A 165 -0.54 17.16 -8.32
CA GLY A 165 -1.74 16.41 -8.67
C GLY A 165 -2.51 15.89 -7.45
N MET A 166 -3.45 14.99 -7.74
CA MET A 166 -4.36 14.38 -6.78
C MET A 166 -4.28 12.86 -6.91
N SER A 167 -4.27 12.18 -5.77
CA SER A 167 -4.42 10.74 -5.66
C SER A 167 -5.82 10.42 -5.17
N SER A 168 -6.35 9.24 -5.49
CA SER A 168 -7.49 8.73 -4.74
C SER A 168 -7.08 8.46 -3.29
N ALA A 169 -8.06 8.40 -2.38
CA ALA A 169 -7.81 7.97 -1.01
C ALA A 169 -7.11 6.60 -0.97
N THR A 170 -7.56 5.67 -1.81
CA THR A 170 -6.97 4.33 -1.97
C THR A 170 -5.50 4.40 -2.32
N ALA A 171 -5.14 5.11 -3.41
CA ALA A 171 -3.78 5.20 -3.89
C ALA A 171 -2.83 5.81 -2.86
N MET A 172 -3.29 6.85 -2.15
CA MET A 172 -2.51 7.49 -1.11
C MET A 172 -2.24 6.55 0.08
N LEU A 173 -3.25 5.81 0.53
CA LEU A 173 -3.11 4.88 1.65
C LEU A 173 -2.21 3.69 1.31
N VAL A 174 -2.36 3.10 0.12
CA VAL A 174 -1.48 2.03 -0.36
C VAL A 174 -0.03 2.52 -0.41
N GLN A 175 0.20 3.72 -0.94
CA GLN A 175 1.54 4.30 -1.03
C GLN A 175 2.16 4.59 0.34
N LEU A 176 1.45 5.31 1.22
CA LEU A 176 1.96 5.64 2.57
C LEU A 176 2.27 4.39 3.39
N SER A 177 1.38 3.40 3.33
CA SER A 177 1.56 2.15 4.07
C SER A 177 2.69 1.29 3.52
N ALA A 178 2.91 1.25 2.19
CA ALA A 178 4.05 0.57 1.57
C ALA A 178 5.38 1.17 2.04
N PHE A 179 5.51 2.50 1.93
CA PHE A 179 6.71 3.20 2.38
C PHE A 179 6.93 3.05 3.89
N PHE A 180 5.88 3.15 4.70
CA PHE A 180 6.00 2.97 6.14
C PHE A 180 6.41 1.54 6.52
N ASP A 181 5.86 0.50 5.90
CA ASP A 181 6.24 -0.86 6.28
C ASP A 181 7.69 -1.20 5.91
N LEU A 182 8.19 -0.64 4.80
CA LEU A 182 9.58 -0.82 4.37
C LEU A 182 10.56 0.08 5.13
N GLY A 183 10.22 1.34 5.39
CA GLY A 183 11.15 2.33 5.93
C GLY A 183 10.93 2.71 7.40
N GLY A 184 9.82 2.30 7.99
CA GLY A 184 9.35 2.76 9.30
C GLY A 184 9.04 4.26 9.29
N TYR A 185 9.16 4.91 10.45
CA TYR A 185 9.00 6.36 10.56
C TYR A 185 10.05 7.13 9.75
N ASP A 186 11.22 6.55 9.52
CA ASP A 186 12.30 7.13 8.72
C ASP A 186 12.10 7.01 7.20
N ALA A 187 10.97 6.46 6.71
CA ALA A 187 10.78 6.11 5.30
C ALA A 187 10.99 7.25 4.29
N PHE A 188 10.82 8.50 4.74
CA PHE A 188 11.00 9.69 3.92
C PHE A 188 12.17 10.58 4.37
N GLY A 189 13.06 10.06 5.23
CA GLY A 189 14.13 10.84 5.88
C GLY A 189 13.63 11.97 6.80
N ARG A 190 12.33 11.98 7.09
CA ARG A 190 11.60 12.99 7.87
C ARG A 190 10.54 12.31 8.74
N PRO A 191 10.90 11.84 9.94
CA PRO A 191 10.01 11.10 10.84
C PRO A 191 8.68 11.80 11.10
N GLU A 192 8.69 13.13 11.15
CA GLU A 192 7.52 13.96 11.39
C GLU A 192 6.38 13.75 10.38
N LEU A 193 6.68 13.26 9.17
CA LEU A 193 5.67 12.97 8.15
C LEU A 193 4.79 11.77 8.52
N LEU A 194 5.34 10.77 9.21
CA LEU A 194 4.63 9.53 9.55
C LEU A 194 4.29 9.44 11.05
N ASP A 195 5.09 10.09 11.92
CA ASP A 195 4.82 10.18 13.36
C ASP A 195 3.46 10.83 13.65
N CYS A 196 2.99 11.73 12.78
CA CYS A 196 1.68 12.35 12.93
C CYS A 196 0.50 11.44 12.53
N MET A 197 0.76 10.32 11.83
CA MET A 197 -0.28 9.46 11.26
C MET A 197 -0.42 8.09 11.95
N LEU A 198 0.64 7.57 12.57
CA LEU A 198 0.68 6.21 13.09
C LEU A 198 1.14 6.16 14.54
N HIS A 199 0.26 5.69 15.43
CA HIS A 199 0.58 5.50 16.84
C HIS A 199 1.51 4.30 17.05
N ALA A 200 2.59 4.49 17.82
CA ALA A 200 3.63 3.47 18.01
C ALA A 200 3.10 2.14 18.58
N ASP A 201 2.18 2.18 19.55
CA ASP A 201 1.61 0.95 20.13
C ASP A 201 0.79 0.14 19.11
N THR A 202 0.02 0.81 18.25
CA THR A 202 -0.72 0.15 17.16
C THR A 202 0.25 -0.49 16.16
N VAL A 203 1.32 0.22 15.81
CA VAL A 203 2.38 -0.31 14.93
C VAL A 203 3.01 -1.55 15.56
N LYS A 204 3.31 -1.51 16.87
CA LYS A 204 3.89 -2.63 17.59
C LYS A 204 2.96 -3.85 17.59
N GLU A 205 1.68 -3.67 17.89
CA GLU A 205 0.70 -4.77 17.88
C GLU A 205 0.59 -5.44 16.51
N ILE A 206 0.56 -4.64 15.44
CA ILE A 206 0.52 -5.15 14.06
C ILE A 206 1.79 -5.97 13.75
N GLN A 207 2.96 -5.47 14.13
CA GLN A 207 4.24 -6.14 13.85
C GLN A 207 4.43 -7.42 14.69
N ASP A 208 4.00 -7.41 15.94
CA ASP A 208 4.02 -8.59 16.81
C ASP A 208 3.10 -9.70 16.26
N ALA A 209 1.95 -9.34 15.70
CA ALA A 209 0.99 -10.28 15.13
C ALA A 209 1.36 -10.76 13.71
N ILE A 210 2.09 -9.95 12.94
CA ILE A 210 2.42 -10.21 11.52
C ILE A 210 3.92 -9.91 11.29
N PRO A 211 4.82 -10.86 11.59
CA PRO A 211 6.26 -10.62 11.59
C PRO A 211 6.84 -10.20 10.23
N LYS A 212 7.92 -9.38 10.26
CA LYS A 212 8.64 -8.83 9.09
C LYS A 212 9.72 -9.75 8.50
N GLU A 213 9.75 -11.02 8.88
CA GLU A 213 10.91 -11.88 8.65
C GLU A 213 11.34 -11.91 7.17
N GLN A 214 12.62 -11.65 6.92
CA GLN A 214 13.28 -11.59 5.60
C GLN A 214 12.82 -10.48 4.63
N LEU A 215 11.83 -9.65 4.98
CA LEU A 215 11.28 -8.61 4.08
C LEU A 215 12.36 -7.75 3.44
N ALA A 216 13.24 -7.17 4.27
CA ALA A 216 14.28 -6.28 3.78
C ALA A 216 15.27 -6.97 2.81
N LYS A 217 15.57 -8.26 3.04
CA LYS A 217 16.46 -9.05 2.18
C LYS A 217 15.78 -9.38 0.86
N GLU A 218 14.53 -9.84 0.91
CA GLU A 218 13.76 -10.21 -0.28
C GLU A 218 13.52 -9.00 -1.18
N PHE A 219 13.08 -7.87 -0.62
CA PHE A 219 12.89 -6.64 -1.38
C PHE A 219 14.19 -6.14 -2.01
N LEU A 220 15.28 -6.08 -1.23
CA LEU A 220 16.57 -5.61 -1.74
C LEU A 220 17.07 -6.50 -2.90
N SER A 221 17.02 -7.82 -2.73
CA SER A 221 17.40 -8.77 -3.78
C SER A 221 16.49 -8.66 -5.00
N GLY A 222 15.17 -8.50 -4.80
CA GLY A 222 14.20 -8.38 -5.89
C GLY A 222 14.41 -7.11 -6.70
N LEU A 223 14.63 -5.97 -6.04
CA LEU A 223 14.93 -4.69 -6.68
C LEU A 223 16.26 -4.73 -7.45
N GLU A 224 17.32 -5.29 -6.88
CA GLU A 224 18.61 -5.43 -7.55
C GLU A 224 18.50 -6.28 -8.84
N VAL A 225 17.80 -7.42 -8.78
CA VAL A 225 17.54 -8.28 -9.94
C VAL A 225 16.70 -7.54 -10.99
N MET A 226 15.63 -6.86 -10.56
CA MET A 226 14.73 -6.14 -11.45
C MET A 226 15.44 -5.01 -12.17
N VAL A 227 16.15 -4.13 -11.47
CA VAL A 227 16.86 -3.00 -12.08
C VAL A 227 17.90 -3.48 -13.08
N LYS A 228 18.56 -4.61 -12.80
CA LYS A 228 19.51 -5.24 -13.72
C LYS A 228 18.84 -5.83 -14.96
N ALA A 229 17.72 -6.53 -14.80
CA ALA A 229 17.01 -7.18 -15.91
C ALA A 229 16.20 -6.17 -16.75
N LYS A 230 15.66 -5.15 -16.10
CA LYS A 230 14.72 -4.15 -16.64
C LYS A 230 15.20 -2.75 -16.23
N PRO A 231 16.25 -2.22 -16.88
CA PRO A 231 16.80 -0.90 -16.55
C PRO A 231 15.83 0.27 -16.80
N ASN A 232 14.70 0.02 -17.48
CA ASN A 232 13.59 0.94 -17.72
C ASN A 232 12.41 0.76 -16.74
N CYS A 233 12.58 0.01 -15.64
CA CYS A 233 11.56 -0.10 -14.60
C CYS A 233 11.35 1.25 -13.89
N ILE A 234 10.15 1.48 -13.33
CA ILE A 234 9.78 2.75 -12.69
C ILE A 234 10.75 3.11 -11.57
N VAL A 235 11.08 2.13 -10.73
CA VAL A 235 11.98 2.34 -9.60
C VAL A 235 13.37 2.83 -10.06
N ALA A 236 13.86 2.38 -11.22
CA ALA A 236 15.13 2.84 -11.78
C ALA A 236 15.10 4.32 -12.24
N HIS A 237 13.91 4.87 -12.53
CA HIS A 237 13.76 6.28 -12.89
C HIS A 237 13.83 7.22 -11.69
N ASN A 238 13.65 6.71 -10.46
CA ASN A 238 13.74 7.50 -9.23
C ASN A 238 14.96 7.09 -8.40
N ARG A 239 16.15 7.37 -8.93
CA ARG A 239 17.43 6.91 -8.38
C ARG A 239 17.64 7.35 -6.92
N GLU A 240 17.29 8.59 -6.58
CA GLU A 240 17.44 9.09 -5.21
C GLU A 240 16.54 8.31 -4.22
N ALA A 241 15.28 8.06 -4.60
CA ALA A 241 14.37 7.28 -3.76
C ALA A 241 14.79 5.80 -3.66
N LEU A 242 15.30 5.22 -4.74
CA LEU A 242 15.85 3.86 -4.75
C LEU A 242 17.06 3.76 -3.81
N GLU A 243 18.06 4.65 -3.94
CA GLU A 243 19.25 4.66 -3.09
C GLU A 243 18.89 4.87 -1.61
N HIS A 244 17.90 5.73 -1.32
CA HIS A 244 17.39 5.91 0.03
C HIS A 244 16.75 4.62 0.57
N SER A 245 15.89 3.98 -0.22
CA SER A 245 15.21 2.73 0.15
C SER A 245 16.22 1.61 0.38
N GLU A 246 17.19 1.41 -0.52
CA GLU A 246 18.25 0.42 -0.34
C GLU A 246 19.04 0.64 0.94
N LYS A 247 19.38 1.89 1.26
CA LYS A 247 20.10 2.22 2.50
C LYS A 247 19.29 1.83 3.74
N LEU A 248 17.98 2.11 3.75
CA LEU A 248 17.09 1.74 4.86
C LEU A 248 16.95 0.23 5.00
N LEU A 249 16.78 -0.49 3.88
CA LEU A 249 16.67 -1.95 3.88
C LEU A 249 17.98 -2.59 4.34
N ARG A 250 19.13 -2.14 3.86
CA ARG A 250 20.45 -2.64 4.32
C ARG A 250 20.67 -2.43 5.82
N LYS A 251 20.20 -1.31 6.39
CA LYS A 251 20.25 -1.06 7.84
C LYS A 251 19.44 -2.10 8.62
N GLN A 252 18.25 -2.46 8.13
CA GLN A 252 17.38 -3.46 8.77
C GLN A 252 17.93 -4.88 8.68
N ILE A 253 18.73 -5.19 7.67
CA ILE A 253 19.36 -6.51 7.51
C ILE A 253 20.45 -6.76 8.56
N VAL A 254 21.11 -5.69 9.01
CA VAL A 254 22.26 -5.74 9.93
C VAL A 254 21.85 -5.55 11.40
N ALA A 255 20.67 -4.96 11.65
CA ALA A 255 20.10 -4.73 12.98
C ALA A 255 19.54 -6.01 13.61
#